data_AF-R6F3G1-F1
#
_entry.id   AF-R6F3G1-F1
#
_cell.length_a   1.000
_cell.length_b   1.000
_cell.length_c   1.000
_cell.angle_alpha   90.00
_cell.angle_beta   90.00
_cell.angle_gamma   90.00
#
_symmetry.space_group_name_H-M   'P 1'
#
loop_
_entity.id
_entity.type
_entity.pdbx_description
1 polymer ?
#
loop_
_entity_poly.entity_id
_entity_poly.type
_entity_poly.pdbx_seq_one_letter_code
_entity_poly.pdbx_strand_id
1 'polypeptide(L)'
;MKIIITLLVFILNSCSLSGNQNLLGDDFRLFKNTTAWPLAVAVDNEDTAEIRKQILCKKIPVDFKEKKFGQTLLLYMKPFLQTLRRLSY
;
A
#
# COMPACT_ATOMS: atom_id res chain seq x y z
N MET A 1 -18.60 42.20 -12.98
CA MET A 1 -19.20 41.22 -12.04
C MET A 1 -19.46 39.85 -12.65
N LYS A 2 -19.97 39.74 -13.90
CA LYS A 2 -20.16 38.44 -14.58
C LYS A 2 -18.88 37.59 -14.70
N ILE A 3 -17.73 38.18 -15.02
CA ILE A 3 -16.45 37.46 -15.19
C ILE A 3 -15.95 36.79 -13.90
N ILE A 4 -16.15 37.43 -12.74
CA ILE A 4 -15.75 36.88 -11.44
C ILE A 4 -16.60 35.64 -11.11
N ILE A 5 -17.89 35.68 -11.46
CA ILE A 5 -18.81 34.54 -11.27
C ILE A 5 -18.41 33.38 -12.19
N THR A 6 -18.01 33.64 -13.44
CA THR A 6 -17.54 32.59 -14.36
C THR A 6 -16.23 31.94 -13.91
N LEU A 7 -15.30 32.73 -13.35
CA LEU A 7 -14.03 32.22 -12.84
C LEU A 7 -14.22 31.35 -11.59
N LEU A 8 -15.16 31.71 -10.72
CA LEU A 8 -15.49 30.96 -9.50
C LEU A 8 -16.09 29.58 -9.82
N VAL A 9 -16.91 29.46 -10.88
CA VAL A 9 -17.51 28.19 -11.33
C VAL A 9 -16.45 27.24 -11.91
N PHE A 10 -15.38 27.76 -12.51
CA PHE A 10 -14.29 26.94 -13.05
C PHE A 10 -13.46 26.27 -11.96
N ILE A 11 -13.26 26.94 -10.82
CA ILE A 11 -12.45 26.43 -9.70
C ILE A 11 -13.19 25.30 -8.96
N LEU A 12 -14.53 25.32 -8.95
CA LEU A 12 -15.35 24.30 -8.27
C LEU A 12 -15.49 22.97 -9.03
N ASN A 13 -15.09 22.91 -10.30
CA ASN A 13 -15.14 21.67 -11.12
C ASN A 13 -13.85 20.83 -11.06
N SER A 14 -12.82 21.25 -10.32
CA SER A 14 -11.55 20.54 -10.23
C SER A 14 -11.52 19.37 -9.23
N CYS A 15 -12.69 18.83 -8.87
CA CYS A 15 -12.86 17.72 -7.92
C CYS A 15 -13.65 16.61 -8.65
N SER A 16 -13.24 15.35 -8.82
CA SER A 16 -12.17 14.55 -8.22
C SER A 16 -11.84 13.39 -9.18
N LEU A 17 -10.57 13.19 -9.56
CA LEU A 17 -10.13 11.95 -10.21
C LEU A 17 -9.51 11.03 -9.15
N SER A 18 -10.32 10.60 -8.20
CA SER A 18 -9.95 9.51 -7.28
C SER A 18 -10.53 8.22 -7.85
N GLY A 19 -9.69 7.26 -8.24
CA GLY A 19 -10.20 5.90 -8.39
C GLY A 19 -9.37 4.89 -9.18
N ASN A 20 -8.53 5.32 -10.11
CA ASN A 20 -7.67 4.39 -10.86
C ASN A 20 -6.27 4.97 -10.99
N GLN A 21 -5.55 5.04 -9.87
CA GLN A 21 -4.10 4.96 -9.96
C GLN A 21 -3.83 3.59 -10.59
N ASN A 22 -3.24 3.56 -11.78
CA ASN A 22 -2.75 2.33 -12.39
C ASN A 22 -1.61 1.79 -11.52
N LEU A 23 -1.98 1.18 -10.38
CA LEU A 23 -1.05 0.54 -9.47
C LEU A 23 -0.33 -0.55 -10.27
N LEU A 24 0.99 -0.40 -10.34
CA LEU A 24 1.89 -1.40 -10.88
C LEU A 24 1.86 -2.64 -9.96
N GLY A 25 2.28 -3.78 -10.50
CA GLY A 25 2.24 -5.05 -9.76
C GLY A 25 3.00 -4.99 -8.43
N ASP A 26 4.01 -4.14 -8.32
CA ASP A 26 4.89 -3.97 -7.17
C ASP A 26 4.51 -2.81 -6.23
N ASP A 27 3.31 -2.24 -6.36
CA ASP A 27 2.80 -1.24 -5.40
C ASP A 27 2.09 -1.90 -4.19
N PHE A 28 2.59 -1.68 -2.96
CA PHE A 28 2.00 -2.24 -1.72
C PHE A 28 0.55 -1.75 -1.48
N ARG A 29 0.12 -0.66 -2.13
CA ARG A 29 -1.26 -0.17 -2.09
C ARG A 29 -2.26 -1.17 -2.68
N LEU A 30 -1.80 -2.19 -3.40
CA LEU A 30 -2.62 -3.31 -3.85
C LEU A 30 -3.25 -4.09 -2.68
N PHE A 31 -2.65 -4.04 -1.48
CA PHE A 31 -3.21 -4.65 -0.28
C PHE A 31 -4.23 -3.76 0.44
N LYS A 32 -4.53 -2.56 -0.06
CA LYS A 32 -5.49 -1.65 0.57
C LYS A 32 -6.87 -2.32 0.68
N ASN A 33 -7.52 -2.13 1.84
CA ASN A 33 -8.78 -2.78 2.21
C ASN A 33 -8.73 -4.31 2.34
N THR A 34 -7.54 -4.91 2.46
CA THR A 34 -7.38 -6.34 2.77
C THR A 34 -7.00 -6.53 4.23
N THR A 35 -7.15 -7.76 4.74
CA THR A 35 -6.68 -8.15 6.07
C THR A 35 -5.16 -8.02 6.22
N ALA A 36 -4.42 -8.11 5.11
CA ALA A 36 -2.97 -7.93 5.07
C ALA A 36 -2.53 -6.47 4.97
N TRP A 37 -3.46 -5.50 4.87
CA TRP A 37 -3.15 -4.07 4.78
C TRP A 37 -2.22 -3.57 5.90
N PRO A 38 -2.46 -3.89 7.20
CA PRO A 38 -1.59 -3.43 8.27
C PRO A 38 -0.17 -4.01 8.17
N LEU A 39 -0.03 -5.23 7.67
CA LEU A 39 1.26 -5.85 7.41
C LEU A 39 1.97 -5.17 6.23
N ALA A 40 1.24 -4.86 5.16
CA ALA A 40 1.78 -4.13 4.00
C ALA A 40 2.34 -2.76 4.38
N VAL A 41 1.61 -2.01 5.21
CA VAL A 41 2.06 -0.72 5.74
C VAL A 41 3.29 -0.87 6.63
N ALA A 42 3.34 -1.90 7.49
CA ALA A 42 4.51 -2.15 8.33
C ALA A 42 5.76 -2.51 7.51
N VAL A 43 5.59 -3.24 6.40
CA VAL A 43 6.66 -3.55 5.44
C VAL A 43 7.18 -2.30 4.74
N ASP A 44 6.28 -1.44 4.25
CA ASP A 44 6.64 -0.18 3.57
C ASP A 44 7.39 0.78 4.51
N ASN A 45 7.01 0.81 5.80
CA ASN A 45 7.66 1.61 6.83
C ASN A 45 8.92 0.96 7.45
N GLU A 46 9.31 -0.24 7.00
CA GLU A 46 10.38 -1.05 7.60
C GLU A 46 10.23 -1.30 9.12
N ASP A 47 9.00 -1.25 9.65
CA ASP A 47 8.72 -1.45 11.08
C ASP A 47 8.78 -2.93 11.44
N THR A 48 10.00 -3.40 11.73
CA THR A 48 10.29 -4.80 12.07
C THR A 48 9.51 -5.31 13.28
N ALA A 49 9.19 -4.44 14.25
CA ALA A 49 8.45 -4.80 15.45
C ALA A 49 6.97 -5.07 15.12
N GLU A 50 6.35 -4.17 14.35
CA GLU A 50 4.97 -4.36 13.90
C GLU A 50 4.86 -5.53 12.92
N ILE A 51 5.82 -5.72 12.00
CA ILE A 51 5.87 -6.90 11.13
C ILE A 51 5.87 -8.19 11.97
N ARG A 52 6.75 -8.28 12.97
CA ARG A 52 6.83 -9.45 13.84
C ARG A 52 5.52 -9.68 14.61
N LYS A 53 4.91 -8.61 15.13
CA LYS A 53 3.62 -8.67 15.84
C LYS A 53 2.47 -9.11 14.93
N GLN A 54 2.43 -8.63 13.69
CA GLN A 54 1.39 -8.99 12.72
C GLN A 54 1.49 -10.46 12.30
N ILE A 55 2.71 -10.97 12.09
CA ILE A 55 2.95 -12.37 11.72
C ILE A 55 2.74 -13.31 12.92
N LEU A 56 3.36 -13.03 14.07
CA LEU A 56 3.39 -13.97 15.19
C LEU A 56 2.13 -13.91 16.05
N CYS A 57 1.62 -12.70 16.34
CA CYS A 57 0.49 -12.52 17.25
C CYS A 57 -0.84 -12.46 16.49
N LYS A 58 -0.90 -11.68 15.40
CA LYS A 58 -2.13 -11.52 14.61
C LYS A 58 -2.31 -12.60 13.55
N LYS A 59 -1.31 -13.47 13.35
CA LYS A 59 -1.34 -14.60 12.43
C LYS A 59 -1.76 -14.21 11.01
N ILE A 60 -1.35 -13.02 10.55
CA ILE A 60 -1.58 -12.64 9.16
C ILE A 60 -0.75 -13.57 8.27
N PRO A 61 -1.36 -14.22 7.27
CA PRO A 61 -0.65 -15.08 6.34
C PRO A 61 0.36 -14.26 5.53
N VAL A 62 1.63 -14.66 5.60
CA VAL A 62 2.73 -14.02 4.85
C VAL A 62 2.63 -14.26 3.34
N ASP A 63 1.93 -15.32 2.95
CA ASP A 63 1.61 -15.73 1.60
C ASP A 63 0.26 -15.18 1.11
N PHE A 64 -0.31 -14.20 1.82
CA PHE A 64 -1.53 -13.51 1.38
C PHE A 64 -1.33 -12.96 -0.04
N LYS A 65 -2.22 -13.36 -0.95
CA LYS A 65 -2.20 -12.94 -2.35
C LYS A 65 -3.18 -11.80 -2.56
N GLU A 66 -2.71 -10.69 -3.10
CA GLU A 66 -3.61 -9.64 -3.56
C GLU A 66 -4.41 -10.09 -4.80
N LYS A 67 -5.57 -9.46 -5.03
CA LYS A 67 -6.58 -9.95 -5.98
C LYS A 67 -6.27 -9.59 -7.44
N LYS A 68 -5.52 -8.53 -7.70
CA LYS A 68 -5.34 -7.93 -9.03
C LYS A 68 -4.29 -8.66 -9.86
N PHE A 69 -3.16 -9.03 -9.25
CA PHE A 69 -2.03 -9.68 -9.92
C PHE A 69 -1.63 -11.03 -9.29
N GLY A 70 -2.26 -11.44 -8.19
CA GLY A 70 -1.95 -12.68 -7.48
C GLY A 70 -0.62 -12.65 -6.71
N GLN A 71 -0.05 -11.46 -6.47
CA GLN A 71 1.26 -11.31 -5.84
C GLN A 71 1.18 -11.40 -4.31
N THR A 72 2.23 -11.93 -3.71
CA THR A 72 2.38 -12.01 -2.24
C THR A 72 3.15 -10.81 -1.71
N LEU A 73 2.89 -10.41 -0.45
CA LEU A 73 3.66 -9.37 0.25
C LEU A 73 5.18 -9.60 0.21
N LEU A 74 5.63 -10.85 0.21
CA LEU A 74 7.04 -11.23 0.09
C LEU A 74 7.75 -10.68 -1.16
N LEU A 75 7.01 -10.47 -2.26
CA LEU A 75 7.59 -9.97 -3.50
C LEU A 75 7.94 -8.47 -3.42
N TYR A 76 7.23 -7.72 -2.57
CA TYR A 76 7.45 -6.30 -2.29
C TYR A 76 8.61 -6.09 -1.32
N MET A 77 8.91 -7.09 -0.50
CA MET A 77 9.96 -7.05 0.52
C MET A 77 11.39 -7.12 -0.07
N LYS A 78 11.65 -6.77 -1.34
CA LYS A 78 13.01 -6.89 -1.93
C LYS A 78 14.11 -6.20 -1.09
N PRO A 79 13.93 -4.98 -0.56
CA PRO A 79 14.90 -4.38 0.37
C PRO A 79 14.90 -5.10 1.73
N PHE A 80 13.71 -5.40 2.27
CA PHE A 80 13.53 -5.98 3.60
C PHE A 80 14.02 -7.43 3.74
N LEU A 81 13.87 -8.26 2.71
CA LEU A 81 14.42 -9.62 2.64
C LEU A 81 15.94 -9.60 2.66
N GLN A 82 16.57 -8.55 2.14
CA GLN A 82 18.01 -8.37 2.25
C GLN A 82 18.42 -8.07 3.70
N THR A 83 17.57 -7.36 4.46
CA THR A 83 17.76 -7.12 5.89
C THR A 83 17.51 -8.37 6.74
N LEU A 84 16.42 -9.11 6.50
CA LEU A 84 16.16 -10.37 7.21
C LEU A 84 17.22 -11.44 6.92
N ARG A 85 17.69 -11.54 5.66
CA ARG A 85 18.80 -12.45 5.30
C ARG A 85 20.11 -12.09 6.00
N ARG A 86 20.35 -10.81 6.32
CA ARG A 86 21.52 -10.39 7.12
C ARG A 86 21.37 -10.65 8.62
N LEU A 87 20.14 -10.68 9.12
CA LEU A 87 19.84 -10.95 10.54
C LEU A 87 19.76 -12.46 10.86
N SER A 88 19.72 -13.31 9.84
CA SER A 88 19.71 -14.78 9.97
C SER A 88 21.11 -15.43 9.87
N TYR A 89 22.19 -14.64 9.87
CA TYR A 89 23.58 -15.10 9.91
C TYR A 89 24.30 -14.49 11.10
#